data_AF-A0A849WTU3-F1
#
_entry.id   AF-A0A849WTU3-F1
#
_cell.length_a   1.000
_cell.length_b   1.000
_cell.length_c   1.000
_cell.angle_alpha   90.00
_cell.angle_beta   90.00
_cell.angle_gamma   90.00
#
_symmetry.space_group_name_H-M   'P 1'
#
loop_
_entity.id
_entity.type
_entity.pdbx_description
1 polymer ?
#
loop_
_entity_poly.entity_id
_entity_poly.type
_entity_poly.pdbx_seq_one_letter_code
_entity_poly.pdbx_strand_id
1 'polypeptide(L)' 'MKPIDLYVFRHGETHWNAQRKFQGHTDIPLNEIGKTQAQTLV' A
#
# COMPACT_ATOMS: atom_id res chain seq x y z
N MET A 1 12.03 16.43 -26.35
CA MET A 1 11.02 15.62 -25.63
C MET A 1 11.00 16.08 -24.18
N LYS A 2 9.83 16.35 -23.58
CA LYS A 2 9.80 16.71 -22.15
C LYS A 2 10.00 15.45 -21.29
N PRO A 3 10.71 15.55 -20.16
CA PRO A 3 10.78 14.46 -19.18
C PRO A 3 9.39 14.11 -18.65
N ILE A 4 9.20 12.85 -18.27
CA ILE A 4 8.02 12.38 -17.54
C ILE A 4 8.45 12.13 -16.10
N ASP A 5 7.72 12.72 -15.16
CA ASP A 5 7.87 12.40 -13.74
C ASP A 5 7.06 11.14 -13.43
N LEU A 6 7.74 10.10 -12.95
CA LEU A 6 7.15 8.84 -12.54
C LEU A 6 7.19 8.72 -11.02
N TYR A 7 6.02 8.61 -10.41
CA TYR A 7 5.87 8.38 -8.97
C TYR A 7 5.37 6.96 -8.73
N VAL A 8 6.06 6.22 -7.85
CA VAL A 8 5.73 4.84 -7.50
C VAL A 8 5.59 4.74 -5.99
N PHE A 9 4.48 4.17 -5.54
CA PHE A 9 4.20 4.00 -4.12
C PHE A 9 3.75 2.57 -3.84
N ARG A 10 4.09 2.08 -2.64
CA ARG A 10 3.56 0.82 -2.12
C ARG A 10 2.24 1.11 -1.40
N HIS A 11 1.26 0.21 -1.53
CA HIS A 11 0.02 0.30 -0.76
C HIS A 11 0.29 0.18 0.76
N GLY A 12 -0.67 0.64 1.57
CA GLY A 12 -0.58 0.57 3.02
C GLY A 12 -0.72 -0.85 3.59
N GLU A 13 -0.50 -0.99 4.89
CA GLU A 13 -0.61 -2.26 5.61
C GLU A 13 -2.02 -2.88 5.53
N THR A 14 -2.05 -4.20 5.43
CA THR A 14 -3.26 -5.02 5.62
C THR A 14 -3.12 -5.91 6.85
N HIS A 15 -4.23 -6.52 7.27
CA HIS A 15 -4.21 -7.46 8.40
C HIS A 15 -3.31 -8.69 8.15
N TRP A 16 -3.13 -9.12 6.90
CA TRP A 16 -2.25 -10.24 6.56
C TRP A 16 -0.76 -9.86 6.61
N ASN A 17 -0.41 -8.61 6.27
CA ASN A 17 0.97 -8.14 6.44
C ASN A 17 1.36 -8.15 7.92
N ALA A 18 0.50 -7.63 8.80
CA ALA A 18 0.70 -7.63 10.24
C ALA A 18 0.88 -9.05 10.83
N GLN A 19 0.13 -10.02 10.28
CA GLN A 19 0.23 -11.44 10.64
C GLN A 19 1.35 -12.21 9.91
N ARG A 20 2.13 -11.54 9.05
CA ARG A 20 3.16 -12.15 8.19
C ARG A 20 2.63 -13.31 7.32
N LYS A 21 1.40 -13.18 6.83
CA LYS A 21 0.77 -14.12 5.91
C LYS A 21 1.06 -13.75 4.46
N PHE A 22 1.16 -14.77 3.60
CA PHE A 22 1.27 -14.58 2.16
C PHE A 22 -0.08 -14.16 1.57
N GLN A 23 -0.15 -13.00 0.90
CA GLN A 23 -1.38 -12.49 0.28
C GLN A 23 -1.62 -12.98 -1.15
N GLY A 24 -0.56 -13.08 -1.96
CA GLY A 24 -0.70 -13.40 -3.38
C GLY A 24 -1.65 -12.43 -4.10
N HIS A 25 -2.62 -12.96 -4.83
CA HIS A 25 -3.63 -12.18 -5.56
C HIS A 25 -4.95 -12.04 -4.78
N THR A 26 -4.91 -12.20 -3.45
CA THR A 26 -6.10 -12.10 -2.61
C THR A 26 -6.45 -10.63 -2.36
N ASP A 27 -7.73 -10.29 -2.46
CA ASP A 27 -8.23 -8.95 -2.19
C ASP A 27 -8.46 -8.74 -0.68
N ILE A 28 -7.41 -8.30 0.01
CA ILE A 28 -7.45 -7.98 1.44
C ILE A 28 -7.44 -6.45 1.61
N PRO A 29 -8.45 -5.87 2.30
CA PRO A 29 -8.49 -4.42 2.49
C PRO A 29 -7.36 -3.91 3.39
N LEU A 30 -7.05 -2.62 3.25
CA LEU A 30 -6.16 -1.91 4.16
C LEU A 30 -6.73 -1.96 5.59
N ASN A 31 -5.84 -2.16 6.56
CA ASN A 31 -6.21 -1.98 7.97
C ASN A 31 -6.13 -0.49 8.35
N GLU A 32 -6.46 -0.14 9.59
CA GLU A 32 -6.43 1.25 10.05
C GLU A 32 -5.05 1.91 9.89
N ILE A 33 -3.96 1.17 10.16
CA ILE A 33 -2.59 1.63 9.94
C ILE A 33 -2.35 1.91 8.44
N GLY A 34 -2.78 1.01 7.56
CA GLY A 34 -2.67 1.17 6.11
C GLY A 34 -3.46 2.34 5.56
N LYS A 35 -4.64 2.62 6.13
CA LYS A 35 -5.44 3.80 5.77
C LYS A 35 -4.72 5.10 6.21
N THR A 36 -4.17 5.14 7.42
CA THR A 36 -3.37 6.29 7.86
C THR A 36 -2.14 6.48 6.97
N GLN A 37 -1.42 5.41 6.64
CA GLN A 37 -0.28 5.45 5.70
C GLN A 37 -0.68 6.05 4.35
N ALA A 38 -1.84 5.62 3.81
CA ALA A 38 -2.38 6.15 2.56
C ALA A 38 -2.72 7.65 2.64
N GLN A 39 -3.21 8.13 3.79
CA GLN A 39 -3.55 9.54 4.01
C GLN A 39 -2.33 10.44 4.20
N THR A 40 -1.23 9.90 4.72
CA THR A 40 0.01 10.64 4.99
C THR A 40 1.02 10.57 3.84
N LEU A 41 0.63 10.03 2.69
CA LEU A 41 1.46 10.02 1.49
C LEU A 41 1.66 11.46 1.00
N VAL A 42 2.93 11.81 0.76
CA VAL A 42 3.40 13.17 0.39
C VAL A 42 3.52 13.32 -1.11
#